data_AF-G8UPP2-F1
#
_entry.id   AF-G8UPP2-F1
#
_cell.length_a   1.000
_cell.length_b   1.000
_cell.length_c   1.000
_cell.angle_alpha   90.00
_cell.angle_beta   90.00
_cell.angle_gamma   90.00
#
_symmetry.space_group_name_H-M   'P 1'
#
loop_
_entity.id
_entity.type
_entity.pdbx_description
1 polymer ?
#
loop_
_entity_poly.entity_id
_entity_poly.type
_entity_poly.pdbx_seq_one_letter_code
_entity_poly.pdbx_strand_id
1 'polypeptide(L)'
;MLSPSFNGTTIINSYFNAYFISSVKIGHKSTDSFITYKTFRYIFNRINNFRSFYLSLYPIHTDKFIHNNKTMALIKSVRGFVPLIGKDTYLADNATIIGDVVIGEGCSIWFSAILRGDVNSIRIGNGVNIQDGSVLHTLYEKSTIEIGDNVSVGHNVTIHGAKICDGALIGMGAVVLDHAVIGEGAIVAAGSVVLSNTRVEPGSIYAGAPAKFVKKVDPEQSKEINQKIARNYHMYASWYKLEE
;
A
#
# COMPACT_ATOMS: atom_id res chain seq x y z
N MET A 1 28.53 24.49 -8.75
CA MET A 1 27.63 23.43 -8.24
C MET A 1 26.28 23.56 -8.92
N LEU A 2 26.08 22.83 -10.02
CA LEU A 2 24.80 22.52 -10.67
C LEU A 2 25.04 21.24 -11.47
N SER A 3 24.25 20.20 -11.21
CA SER A 3 24.29 18.90 -11.89
C SER A 3 23.57 18.98 -13.24
N PRO A 4 24.11 18.45 -14.36
CA PRO A 4 23.33 18.24 -15.56
C PRO A 4 22.59 16.90 -15.47
N SER A 5 21.27 16.95 -15.69
CA SER A 5 20.43 15.79 -15.94
C SER A 5 20.80 15.16 -17.29
N PHE A 6 21.25 13.91 -17.27
CA PHE A 6 21.49 13.14 -18.50
C PHE A 6 20.30 12.22 -18.79
N ASN A 7 19.51 12.58 -19.81
CA ASN A 7 18.43 11.74 -20.34
C ASN A 7 19.02 10.55 -21.12
N GLY A 8 18.83 9.33 -20.62
CA GLY A 8 19.33 8.08 -21.22
C GLY A 8 18.77 7.75 -22.62
N THR A 9 17.68 8.40 -23.04
CA THR A 9 17.05 8.18 -24.35
C THR A 9 17.87 8.75 -25.52
N THR A 10 18.74 9.73 -25.27
CA THR A 10 19.52 10.42 -26.32
C THR A 10 20.72 9.60 -26.81
N ILE A 11 21.26 8.70 -25.98
CA ILE A 11 22.43 7.88 -26.34
C ILE A 11 22.01 6.68 -27.20
N ILE A 12 20.83 6.10 -26.96
CA ILE A 12 20.39 4.92 -27.72
C ILE A 12 20.08 5.28 -29.17
N ASN A 13 19.47 6.46 -29.43
CA ASN A 13 19.15 6.91 -30.78
C ASN A 13 20.37 7.32 -31.61
N SER A 14 21.43 7.85 -31.00
CA SER A 14 22.64 8.26 -31.71
C SER A 14 23.49 7.08 -32.17
N TYR A 15 23.54 5.98 -31.40
CA TYR A 15 24.23 4.75 -31.80
C TYR A 15 23.41 3.88 -32.76
N PHE A 16 22.07 3.90 -32.68
CA PHE A 16 21.21 3.22 -33.65
C PHE A 16 21.37 3.80 -35.07
N ASN A 17 21.46 5.13 -35.18
CA ASN A 17 21.68 5.78 -36.49
C ASN A 17 23.11 5.55 -37.05
N ALA A 18 24.13 5.52 -36.19
CA ALA A 18 25.51 5.32 -36.64
C ALA A 18 25.79 3.90 -37.19
N TYR A 19 25.13 2.86 -36.64
CA TYR A 19 25.29 1.48 -37.11
C TYR A 19 24.39 1.11 -38.29
N PHE A 20 23.22 1.74 -38.42
CA PHE A 20 22.34 1.49 -39.57
C PHE A 20 22.91 2.09 -40.87
N ILE A 21 23.63 3.22 -40.77
CA ILE A 21 24.26 3.89 -41.92
C ILE A 21 25.54 3.19 -42.38
N SER A 22 26.25 2.45 -41.53
CA SER A 22 27.49 1.75 -41.92
C SER A 22 27.29 0.39 -42.57
N SER A 23 26.08 -0.18 -42.52
CA SER A 23 25.80 -1.56 -42.94
C SER A 23 25.05 -1.70 -44.28
N VAL A 24 24.62 -0.59 -44.90
CA VAL A 24 23.91 -0.61 -46.19
C VAL A 24 24.73 0.10 -47.25
N LYS A 25 25.79 -0.57 -47.74
CA LYS A 25 26.30 -0.37 -49.09
C LYS A 25 25.95 -1.61 -49.91
N ILE A 26 24.75 -1.60 -50.49
CA ILE A 26 24.46 -2.40 -51.68
C ILE A 26 24.22 -1.39 -52.80
N GLY A 27 25.01 -1.54 -53.86
CA GLY A 27 25.01 -0.64 -55.01
C GLY A 27 23.63 -0.50 -55.63
N HIS A 28 23.38 0.68 -56.18
CA HIS A 28 22.24 1.02 -57.01
C HIS A 28 21.91 -0.11 -58.02
N LYS A 29 20.74 -0.72 -57.87
CA LYS A 29 19.76 -0.93 -58.96
C LYS A 29 18.42 -1.40 -58.37
N SER A 30 17.38 -0.72 -58.83
CA SER A 30 15.93 -0.96 -58.77
C SER A 30 15.39 -2.26 -58.15
N THR A 31 14.23 -2.09 -57.49
CA THR A 31 13.14 -3.04 -57.15
C THR A 31 13.11 -3.63 -55.74
N ASP A 32 11.88 -3.75 -55.24
CA ASP A 32 11.44 -4.08 -53.89
C ASP A 32 12.22 -5.21 -53.21
N SER A 33 12.47 -5.08 -51.90
CA SER A 33 13.11 -6.14 -51.12
C SER A 33 12.60 -6.15 -49.69
N PHE A 34 11.56 -6.97 -49.47
CA PHE A 34 11.14 -7.44 -48.16
C PHE A 34 12.35 -7.96 -47.37
N ILE A 35 12.51 -7.51 -46.12
CA ILE A 35 13.47 -8.11 -45.18
C ILE A 35 13.00 -9.55 -44.94
N THR A 36 13.74 -10.53 -45.48
CA THR A 36 13.39 -11.94 -45.27
C THR A 36 13.57 -12.31 -43.80
N TYR A 37 12.73 -13.22 -43.30
CA TYR A 37 12.71 -13.68 -41.91
C TYR A 37 14.09 -14.16 -41.39
N LYS A 38 14.95 -14.69 -42.28
CA LYS A 38 16.33 -15.08 -41.96
C LYS A 38 17.20 -13.88 -41.58
N THR A 39 17.07 -12.75 -42.28
CA THR A 39 17.82 -11.52 -41.99
C THR A 39 17.36 -10.90 -40.67
N PHE A 40 16.06 -10.91 -40.39
CA PHE A 40 15.52 -10.44 -39.11
C PHE A 40 15.99 -11.30 -37.93
N ARG A 41 15.96 -12.63 -38.08
CA ARG A 41 16.42 -13.57 -37.04
C ARG A 41 17.92 -13.47 -36.77
N TYR A 42 18.72 -13.22 -37.79
CA TYR A 42 20.17 -13.00 -37.64
C TYR A 42 20.47 -11.70 -36.86
N ILE A 43 19.77 -10.60 -37.19
CA ILE A 43 19.90 -9.32 -36.47
C ILE A 43 19.39 -9.46 -35.02
N PHE A 44 18.24 -10.10 -34.81
CA PHE A 44 17.67 -10.34 -33.48
C PHE A 44 18.60 -11.18 -32.60
N ASN A 45 19.18 -12.26 -33.14
CA ASN A 45 20.14 -13.08 -32.42
C ASN A 45 21.45 -12.34 -32.11
N ARG A 46 21.92 -11.46 -33.00
CA ARG A 46 23.09 -10.60 -32.71
C ARG A 46 22.79 -9.57 -31.63
N ILE A 47 21.60 -8.96 -31.61
CA ILE A 47 21.19 -8.02 -30.56
C ILE A 47 21.08 -8.74 -29.21
N ASN A 48 20.50 -9.94 -29.17
CA ASN A 48 20.42 -10.72 -27.93
C ASN A 48 21.81 -11.19 -27.46
N ASN A 49 22.69 -11.60 -28.37
CA ASN A 49 24.07 -11.93 -28.02
C ASN A 49 24.84 -10.69 -27.55
N PHE A 50 24.58 -9.51 -28.12
CA PHE A 50 25.18 -8.26 -27.66
C PHE A 50 24.63 -7.83 -26.30
N ARG A 51 23.33 -8.06 -26.03
CA ARG A 51 22.72 -7.84 -24.71
C ARG A 51 23.31 -8.79 -23.67
N SER A 52 23.45 -10.08 -23.98
CA SER A 52 24.12 -11.05 -23.10
C SER A 52 25.59 -10.71 -22.88
N PHE A 53 26.29 -10.24 -23.91
CA PHE A 53 27.70 -9.84 -23.80
C PHE A 53 27.87 -8.52 -23.02
N TYR A 54 26.98 -7.55 -23.21
CA TYR A 54 26.95 -6.31 -22.44
C TYR A 54 26.62 -6.59 -20.97
N LEU A 55 25.66 -7.49 -20.69
CA LEU A 55 25.37 -7.97 -19.33
C LEU A 55 26.52 -8.81 -18.73
N SER A 56 27.36 -9.46 -19.54
CA SER A 56 28.56 -10.16 -19.05
C SER A 56 29.75 -9.23 -18.80
N LEU A 57 29.84 -8.11 -19.52
CA LEU A 57 30.87 -7.08 -19.34
C LEU A 57 30.52 -6.10 -18.21
N TYR A 58 29.23 -5.90 -17.96
CA TYR A 58 28.68 -5.17 -16.82
C TYR A 58 27.81 -6.13 -16.01
N PRO A 59 28.40 -7.09 -15.27
CA PRO A 59 27.64 -7.80 -14.26
C PRO A 59 27.09 -6.73 -13.33
N ILE A 60 25.77 -6.54 -13.33
CA ILE A 60 25.13 -5.77 -12.27
C ILE A 60 25.39 -6.61 -11.03
N HIS A 61 26.42 -6.23 -10.27
CA HIS A 61 26.70 -6.80 -8.96
C HIS A 61 25.55 -6.41 -8.04
N THR A 62 24.45 -7.16 -8.11
CA THR A 62 23.36 -7.11 -7.13
C THR A 62 23.84 -7.60 -5.75
N ASP A 63 24.99 -8.25 -5.68
CA ASP A 63 25.61 -8.77 -4.45
C ASP A 63 26.28 -7.71 -3.54
N LYS A 64 26.12 -6.40 -3.82
CA LYS A 64 26.64 -5.31 -2.99
C LYS A 64 25.60 -4.50 -2.22
N PHE A 65 24.33 -4.91 -2.24
CA PHE A 65 23.32 -4.36 -1.35
C PHE A 65 22.58 -5.51 -0.66
N ILE A 66 23.18 -6.02 0.40
CA ILE A 66 22.46 -6.74 1.44
C ILE A 66 22.15 -5.70 2.52
N HIS A 67 20.94 -5.12 2.50
CA HIS A 67 20.38 -4.54 3.72
C HIS A 67 19.65 -5.64 4.48
N ASN A 68 20.43 -6.59 5.01
CA ASN A 68 19.98 -7.42 6.12
C ASN A 68 20.11 -6.61 7.41
N ASN A 69 19.20 -5.66 7.57
CA ASN A 69 18.68 -5.37 8.90
C ASN A 69 17.24 -5.81 8.82
N LYS A 70 16.93 -6.95 9.43
CA LYS A 70 15.57 -7.47 9.54
C LYS A 70 14.76 -6.47 10.36
N THR A 71 14.24 -5.43 9.70
CA THR A 71 13.46 -4.37 10.33
C THR A 71 12.08 -4.92 10.57
N MET A 72 11.89 -5.53 11.74
CA MET A 72 10.55 -5.85 12.21
C MET A 72 9.86 -4.54 12.62
N ALA A 73 8.53 -4.49 12.49
CA ALA A 73 7.72 -3.40 13.03
C ALA A 73 8.17 -2.99 14.45
N LEU A 74 8.16 -1.69 14.74
CA LEU A 74 8.52 -1.16 16.04
C LEU A 74 7.41 -1.47 17.07
N ILE A 75 7.62 -2.49 17.89
CA ILE A 75 6.74 -2.86 19.00
C ILE A 75 7.33 -2.33 20.29
N LYS A 76 6.60 -1.48 21.03
CA LYS A 76 7.08 -0.84 22.25
C LYS A 76 6.11 -0.97 23.41
N SER A 77 6.62 -1.44 24.54
CA SER A 77 5.88 -1.47 25.80
C SER A 77 5.86 -0.09 26.47
N VAL A 78 4.75 0.24 27.15
CA VAL A 78 4.63 1.47 27.95
C VAL A 78 3.61 1.26 29.07
N ARG A 79 3.85 1.83 30.25
CA ARG A 79 2.97 1.73 31.43
C ARG A 79 2.58 0.28 31.84
N GLY A 80 3.47 -0.68 31.58
CA GLY A 80 3.22 -2.10 31.87
C GLY A 80 2.39 -2.84 30.81
N PHE A 81 1.97 -2.15 29.74
CA PHE A 81 1.28 -2.78 28.61
C PHE A 81 2.27 -3.13 27.51
N VAL A 82 2.07 -4.30 26.92
CA VAL A 82 2.80 -4.83 25.77
C VAL A 82 1.76 -5.10 24.68
N PRO A 83 1.97 -4.65 23.43
CA PRO A 83 1.05 -4.96 22.34
C PRO A 83 0.86 -6.47 22.15
N LEU A 84 -0.38 -6.90 21.97
CA LEU A 84 -0.75 -8.29 21.69
C LEU A 84 -1.18 -8.42 20.23
N ILE A 85 -0.49 -9.28 19.48
CA ILE A 85 -0.68 -9.45 18.05
C ILE A 85 -1.25 -10.84 17.78
N GLY A 86 -2.41 -10.90 17.13
CA GLY A 86 -3.06 -12.14 16.73
C GLY A 86 -2.30 -12.91 15.64
N LYS A 87 -2.67 -14.17 15.47
CA LYS A 87 -2.07 -15.08 14.47
C LYS A 87 -2.30 -14.56 13.06
N ASP A 88 -1.42 -14.95 12.16
CA ASP A 88 -1.50 -14.65 10.72
C ASP A 88 -1.55 -13.15 10.37
N THR A 89 -1.29 -12.27 11.34
CA THR A 89 -1.27 -10.82 11.17
C THR A 89 0.03 -10.37 10.53
N TYR A 90 -0.07 -9.57 9.48
CA TYR A 90 1.06 -8.93 8.82
C TYR A 90 1.36 -7.57 9.45
N LEU A 91 2.63 -7.30 9.72
CA LEU A 91 3.12 -6.01 10.16
C LEU A 91 4.22 -5.56 9.21
N ALA A 92 4.02 -4.44 8.53
CA ALA A 92 5.07 -3.83 7.71
C ALA A 92 6.27 -3.42 8.57
N ASP A 93 7.47 -3.51 8.00
CA ASP A 93 8.76 -3.27 8.66
C ASP A 93 8.85 -1.96 9.46
N ASN A 94 8.17 -0.92 9.00
CA ASN A 94 8.19 0.41 9.61
C ASN A 94 6.86 0.80 10.27
N ALA A 95 5.95 -0.15 10.48
CA ALA A 95 4.78 0.07 11.34
C ALA A 95 5.22 0.26 12.80
N THR A 96 4.50 1.08 13.56
CA THR A 96 4.79 1.36 14.97
C THR A 96 3.58 1.05 15.84
N ILE A 97 3.75 0.13 16.80
CA ILE A 97 2.68 -0.31 17.71
C ILE A 97 3.16 -0.16 19.16
N ILE A 98 2.44 0.62 19.95
CA ILE A 98 2.90 1.06 21.28
C ILE A 98 1.82 0.84 22.33
N GLY A 99 2.16 0.18 23.44
CA GLY A 99 1.36 0.15 24.66
C GLY A 99 0.16 -0.80 24.63
N ASP A 100 -0.98 -0.33 25.13
CA ASP A 100 -2.20 -1.11 25.31
C ASP A 100 -2.95 -1.28 23.98
N VAL A 101 -2.37 -2.07 23.08
CA VAL A 101 -2.92 -2.40 21.77
C VAL A 101 -3.14 -3.91 21.68
N VAL A 102 -4.36 -4.31 21.33
CA VAL A 102 -4.68 -5.71 21.02
C VAL A 102 -5.18 -5.78 19.59
N ILE A 103 -4.55 -6.62 18.78
CA ILE A 103 -4.87 -6.83 17.37
C ILE A 103 -5.32 -8.28 17.19
N GLY A 104 -6.49 -8.49 16.57
CA GLY A 104 -7.02 -9.82 16.26
C GLY A 104 -6.23 -10.56 15.18
N GLU A 105 -6.80 -11.67 14.73
CA GLU A 105 -6.17 -12.59 13.77
C GLU A 105 -6.34 -12.11 12.32
N GLY A 106 -5.37 -12.46 11.47
CA GLY A 106 -5.42 -12.19 10.03
C GLY A 106 -5.43 -10.71 9.65
N CYS A 107 -5.02 -9.82 10.56
CA CYS A 107 -4.96 -8.39 10.33
C CYS A 107 -3.75 -8.01 9.46
N SER A 108 -3.74 -6.77 8.96
CA SER A 108 -2.57 -6.23 8.26
C SER A 108 -2.34 -4.77 8.64
N ILE A 109 -1.16 -4.47 9.16
CA ILE A 109 -0.74 -3.13 9.55
C ILE A 109 0.35 -2.68 8.58
N TRP A 110 0.03 -1.68 7.76
CA TRP A 110 0.82 -1.30 6.59
C TRP A 110 1.84 -0.20 6.89
N PHE A 111 2.61 0.16 5.87
CA PHE A 111 3.81 0.95 6.02
C PHE A 111 3.55 2.30 6.69
N SER A 112 4.41 2.67 7.64
CA SER A 112 4.32 3.93 8.39
C SER A 112 3.03 4.12 9.21
N ALA A 113 2.21 3.07 9.40
CA ALA A 113 1.06 3.14 10.29
C ALA A 113 1.50 3.21 11.76
N ILE A 114 0.80 4.01 12.57
CA ILE A 114 1.11 4.24 13.99
C ILE A 114 -0.12 3.92 14.83
N LEU A 115 -0.03 2.89 15.68
CA LEU A 115 -1.03 2.51 16.66
C LEU A 115 -0.47 2.80 18.05
N ARG A 116 -0.89 3.91 18.65
CA ARG A 116 -0.31 4.40 19.91
C ARG A 116 -1.32 4.29 21.05
N GLY A 117 -1.33 3.16 21.75
CA GLY A 117 -2.13 2.91 22.96
C GLY A 117 -1.40 3.28 24.26
N ASP A 118 -0.74 4.43 24.31
CA ASP A 118 0.06 4.87 25.47
C ASP A 118 -0.78 5.51 26.58
N VAL A 119 -1.83 6.22 26.20
CA VAL A 119 -2.69 6.96 27.12
C VAL A 119 -4.01 6.24 27.41
N ASN A 120 -4.49 5.40 26.48
CA ASN A 120 -5.65 4.53 26.64
C ASN A 120 -5.65 3.39 25.60
N SER A 121 -6.58 2.44 25.73
CA SER A 121 -6.61 1.20 24.96
C SER A 121 -7.00 1.34 23.49
N ILE A 122 -6.37 0.53 22.63
CA ILE A 122 -6.79 0.25 21.25
C ILE A 122 -7.14 -1.25 21.16
N ARG A 123 -8.34 -1.57 20.68
CA ARG A 123 -8.81 -2.94 20.45
C ARG A 123 -9.22 -3.08 18.98
N ILE A 124 -8.63 -4.05 18.29
CA ILE A 124 -8.88 -4.31 16.88
C ILE A 124 -9.31 -5.77 16.72
N GLY A 125 -10.43 -5.99 16.04
CA GLY A 125 -10.98 -7.30 15.69
C GLY A 125 -10.12 -8.05 14.66
N ASN A 126 -10.73 -9.01 13.99
CA ASN A 126 -10.08 -9.91 13.03
C ASN A 126 -10.19 -9.37 11.60
N GLY A 127 -9.21 -9.69 10.75
CA GLY A 127 -9.23 -9.35 9.33
C GLY A 127 -9.24 -7.84 9.03
N VAL A 128 -8.79 -7.02 9.98
CA VAL A 128 -8.72 -5.57 9.83
C VAL A 128 -7.46 -5.18 9.06
N ASN A 129 -7.59 -4.24 8.11
CA ASN A 129 -6.45 -3.62 7.46
C ASN A 129 -6.32 -2.15 7.90
N ILE A 130 -5.16 -1.80 8.45
CA ILE A 130 -4.77 -0.42 8.76
C ILE A 130 -3.72 0.00 7.74
N GLN A 131 -4.17 0.73 6.73
CA GLN A 131 -3.36 1.06 5.56
C GLN A 131 -2.34 2.17 5.86
N ASP A 132 -1.47 2.39 4.88
CA ASP A 132 -0.24 3.15 4.98
C ASP A 132 -0.41 4.54 5.60
N GLY A 133 0.49 4.91 6.51
CA GLY A 133 0.52 6.24 7.12
C GLY A 133 -0.69 6.59 8.01
N SER A 134 -1.56 5.63 8.33
CA SER A 134 -2.69 5.86 9.25
C SER A 134 -2.22 5.98 10.70
N VAL A 135 -2.88 6.84 11.47
CA VAL A 135 -2.55 7.11 12.87
C VAL A 135 -3.76 6.88 13.76
N LEU A 136 -3.61 5.99 14.74
CA LEU A 136 -4.61 5.66 15.75
C LEU A 136 -4.10 6.12 17.11
N HIS A 137 -4.85 7.04 17.76
CA HIS A 137 -4.54 7.56 19.08
C HIS A 137 -5.81 7.78 19.92
N THR A 138 -5.65 8.10 21.21
CA THR A 138 -6.73 8.23 22.17
C THR A 138 -6.53 9.45 23.08
N LEU A 139 -7.60 9.92 23.71
CA LEU A 139 -7.51 10.86 24.83
C LEU A 139 -7.23 10.10 26.12
N TYR A 140 -6.24 10.57 26.89
CA TYR A 140 -5.86 10.01 28.19
C TYR A 140 -7.06 9.80 29.10
N GLU A 141 -7.32 8.54 29.45
CA GLU A 141 -8.41 8.08 30.34
C GLU A 141 -9.83 8.54 29.93
N LYS A 142 -10.02 9.04 28.70
CA LYS A 142 -11.29 9.61 28.24
C LYS A 142 -11.89 8.87 27.06
N SER A 143 -11.07 8.47 26.08
CA SER A 143 -11.55 7.76 24.89
C SER A 143 -10.72 6.52 24.63
N THR A 144 -11.35 5.53 24.02
CA THR A 144 -10.73 4.27 23.57
C THR A 144 -10.95 4.13 22.07
N ILE A 145 -10.16 3.29 21.41
CA ILE A 145 -10.45 2.85 20.05
C ILE A 145 -10.96 1.41 20.11
N GLU A 146 -12.12 1.17 19.51
CA GLU A 146 -12.70 -0.15 19.29
C GLU A 146 -12.98 -0.32 17.80
N ILE A 147 -12.27 -1.25 17.15
CA ILE A 147 -12.47 -1.58 15.74
C ILE A 147 -12.96 -3.02 15.66
N GLY A 148 -14.10 -3.22 15.00
CA GLY A 148 -14.71 -4.51 14.76
C GLY A 148 -14.00 -5.33 13.68
N ASP A 149 -14.64 -6.41 13.25
CA ASP A 149 -14.07 -7.35 12.29
C ASP A 149 -14.17 -6.85 10.85
N ASN A 150 -13.21 -7.23 10.00
CA ASN A 150 -13.20 -6.94 8.55
C ASN A 150 -13.31 -5.45 8.18
N VAL A 151 -12.87 -4.57 9.08
CA VAL A 151 -12.82 -3.13 8.82
C VAL A 151 -11.64 -2.78 7.91
N SER A 152 -11.87 -1.85 6.99
CA SER A 152 -10.81 -1.28 6.16
C SER A 152 -10.56 0.17 6.53
N VAL A 153 -9.38 0.46 7.06
CA VAL A 153 -8.93 1.81 7.37
C VAL A 153 -7.97 2.25 6.27
N GLY A 154 -8.43 3.16 5.42
CA GLY A 154 -7.73 3.66 4.24
C GLY A 154 -6.41 4.37 4.54
N HIS A 155 -5.58 4.58 3.53
CA HIS A 155 -4.30 5.27 3.67
C HIS A 155 -4.45 6.66 4.33
N ASN A 156 -3.49 7.04 5.16
CA ASN A 156 -3.43 8.34 5.83
C ASN A 156 -4.68 8.72 6.64
N VAL A 157 -5.40 7.73 7.18
CA VAL A 157 -6.55 7.98 8.06
C VAL A 157 -6.07 8.34 9.46
N THR A 158 -6.75 9.29 10.10
CA THR A 158 -6.59 9.55 11.54
C THR A 158 -7.82 9.08 12.28
N ILE A 159 -7.64 8.19 13.26
CA ILE A 159 -8.69 7.80 14.22
C ILE A 159 -8.24 8.25 15.60
N HIS A 160 -9.08 9.05 16.24
CA HIS A 160 -8.85 9.53 17.60
C HIS A 160 -10.04 9.11 18.49
N GLY A 161 -9.87 8.06 19.28
CA GLY A 161 -10.86 7.70 20.32
C GLY A 161 -12.27 7.31 19.85
N ALA A 162 -12.40 6.57 18.74
CA ALA A 162 -13.69 6.24 18.13
C ALA A 162 -13.98 4.72 18.08
N LYS A 163 -15.27 4.39 17.91
CA LYS A 163 -15.73 3.02 17.66
C LYS A 163 -16.09 2.83 16.19
N ILE A 164 -15.51 1.81 15.57
CA ILE A 164 -15.73 1.44 14.18
C ILE A 164 -16.32 0.02 14.16
N CYS A 165 -17.58 -0.12 13.78
CA CYS A 165 -18.25 -1.42 13.75
C CYS A 165 -17.83 -2.27 12.54
N ASP A 166 -18.21 -3.54 12.58
CA ASP A 166 -17.80 -4.57 11.62
C ASP A 166 -18.03 -4.16 10.17
N GLY A 167 -17.07 -4.53 9.31
CA GLY A 167 -17.15 -4.33 7.88
C GLY A 167 -17.25 -2.87 7.44
N ALA A 168 -17.02 -1.89 8.32
CA ALA A 168 -16.99 -0.48 7.91
C ALA A 168 -15.75 -0.18 7.05
N LEU A 169 -15.87 0.84 6.20
CA LEU A 169 -14.79 1.34 5.37
C LEU A 169 -14.54 2.81 5.65
N ILE A 170 -13.33 3.13 6.09
CA ILE A 170 -12.87 4.50 6.32
C ILE A 170 -12.00 4.89 5.13
N GLY A 171 -12.52 5.76 4.27
CA GLY A 171 -11.84 6.22 3.07
C GLY A 171 -10.53 6.93 3.38
N MET A 172 -9.57 6.84 2.46
CA MET A 172 -8.24 7.44 2.60
C MET A 172 -8.29 8.92 3.01
N GLY A 173 -7.38 9.34 3.87
CA GLY A 173 -7.27 10.72 4.35
C GLY A 173 -8.41 11.19 5.25
N ALA A 174 -9.36 10.32 5.62
CA ALA A 174 -10.43 10.70 6.54
C ALA A 174 -9.92 10.88 7.98
N VAL A 175 -10.61 11.72 8.74
CA VAL A 175 -10.37 11.96 10.17
C VAL A 175 -11.62 11.59 10.94
N VAL A 176 -11.48 10.74 11.96
CA VAL A 176 -12.57 10.31 12.85
C VAL A 176 -12.22 10.73 14.28
N LEU A 177 -13.02 11.64 14.84
CA LEU A 177 -12.77 12.24 16.15
C LEU A 177 -13.47 11.49 17.30
N ASP A 178 -13.11 11.87 18.53
CA ASP A 178 -13.46 11.15 19.75
C ASP A 178 -14.95 10.88 19.91
N HIS A 179 -15.24 9.67 20.40
CA HIS A 179 -16.58 9.17 20.67
C HIS A 179 -17.49 9.05 19.44
N ALA A 180 -16.97 9.26 18.22
CA ALA A 180 -17.71 8.91 17.02
C ALA A 180 -17.97 7.39 16.98
N VAL A 181 -19.13 7.01 16.44
CA VAL A 181 -19.46 5.60 16.16
C VAL A 181 -19.73 5.49 14.66
N ILE A 182 -18.95 4.65 14.00
CA ILE A 182 -19.16 4.28 12.60
C ILE A 182 -19.92 2.97 12.55
N GLY A 183 -21.15 3.00 12.05
CA GLY A 183 -22.04 1.84 11.99
C GLY A 183 -21.52 0.71 11.10
N GLU A 184 -22.08 -0.48 11.32
CA GLU A 184 -21.72 -1.69 10.56
C GLU A 184 -21.88 -1.47 9.05
N GLY A 185 -20.88 -1.87 8.28
CA GLY A 185 -20.89 -1.73 6.82
C GLY A 185 -21.00 -0.29 6.33
N ALA A 186 -20.83 0.72 7.19
CA ALA A 186 -20.89 2.11 6.77
C ALA A 186 -19.59 2.52 6.04
N ILE A 187 -19.71 3.54 5.19
CA ILE A 187 -18.62 4.08 4.39
C ILE A 187 -18.42 5.55 4.76
N VAL A 188 -17.24 5.89 5.26
CA VAL A 188 -16.78 7.27 5.36
C VAL A 188 -15.98 7.57 4.09
N ALA A 189 -16.42 8.54 3.29
CA ALA A 189 -15.73 8.87 2.04
C ALA A 189 -14.34 9.45 2.29
N ALA A 190 -13.46 9.35 1.28
CA ALA A 190 -12.11 9.89 1.35
C ALA A 190 -12.09 11.38 1.73
N GLY A 191 -11.11 11.77 2.56
CA GLY A 191 -10.91 13.16 3.02
C GLY A 191 -12.01 13.70 3.95
N SER A 192 -12.92 12.86 4.43
CA SER A 192 -14.02 13.31 5.29
C SER A 192 -13.58 13.53 6.74
N VAL A 193 -14.21 14.47 7.44
CA VAL A 193 -13.99 14.73 8.87
C VAL A 193 -15.25 14.39 9.66
N VAL A 194 -15.23 13.26 10.37
CA VAL A 194 -16.29 12.84 11.28
C VAL A 194 -16.06 13.47 12.64
N LEU A 195 -16.94 14.40 13.03
CA LEU A 195 -16.82 15.13 14.29
C LEU A 195 -17.05 14.25 15.52
N SER A 196 -16.58 14.72 16.67
CA SER A 196 -16.77 14.02 17.94
C SER A 196 -18.24 13.74 18.21
N ASN A 197 -18.53 12.59 18.81
CA ASN A 197 -19.88 12.09 19.12
C ASN A 197 -20.77 11.82 17.89
N THR A 198 -20.28 11.99 16.66
CA THR A 198 -21.09 11.71 15.46
C THR A 198 -21.48 10.24 15.42
N ARG A 199 -22.74 9.98 15.08
CA ARG A 199 -23.26 8.64 14.79
C ARG A 199 -23.44 8.51 13.28
N VAL A 200 -22.59 7.70 12.65
CA VAL A 200 -22.74 7.31 11.24
C VAL A 200 -23.60 6.06 11.23
N GLU A 201 -24.72 6.13 10.51
CA GLU A 201 -25.69 5.05 10.48
C GLU A 201 -25.11 3.79 9.81
N PRO A 202 -25.49 2.57 10.25
CA PRO A 202 -25.15 1.35 9.53
C PRO A 202 -25.60 1.39 8.06
N GLY A 203 -24.81 0.79 7.18
CA GLY A 203 -25.09 0.71 5.76
C GLY A 203 -25.33 2.07 5.10
N SER A 204 -24.59 3.10 5.50
CA SER A 204 -24.71 4.44 4.92
C SER A 204 -23.38 5.02 4.47
N ILE A 205 -23.43 6.00 3.57
CA ILE A 205 -22.25 6.77 3.14
C ILE A 205 -22.32 8.15 3.76
N TYR A 206 -21.23 8.54 4.44
CA TYR A 206 -21.03 9.90 4.93
C TYR A 206 -19.83 10.52 4.21
N ALA A 207 -19.93 11.81 3.85
CA ALA A 207 -18.86 12.52 3.14
C ALA A 207 -18.74 13.98 3.56
N GLY A 208 -17.55 14.55 3.41
CA GLY A 208 -17.27 15.98 3.60
C GLY A 208 -16.60 16.33 4.94
N ALA A 209 -16.33 17.61 5.15
CA ALA A 209 -15.71 18.15 6.36
C ALA A 209 -16.50 19.39 6.85
N PRO A 210 -17.45 19.24 7.79
CA PRO A 210 -17.79 18.01 8.52
C PRO A 210 -18.56 17.00 7.65
N ALA A 211 -18.37 15.71 7.96
CA ALA A 211 -19.01 14.61 7.24
C ALA A 211 -20.53 14.64 7.47
N LYS A 212 -21.30 14.51 6.39
CA LYS A 212 -22.76 14.44 6.40
C LYS A 212 -23.25 13.21 5.66
N PHE A 213 -24.44 12.75 6.02
CA PHE A 213 -25.13 11.69 5.30
C PHE A 213 -25.28 12.05 3.83
N VAL A 214 -24.92 11.12 2.94
CA VAL A 214 -25.09 11.24 1.50
C VAL A 214 -26.24 10.35 1.03
N LYS A 215 -26.15 9.06 1.32
CA LYS A 215 -27.14 8.06 0.95
C LYS A 215 -26.98 6.78 1.77
N LYS A 216 -28.02 5.95 1.76
CA LYS A 216 -27.91 4.54 2.14
C LYS A 216 -27.17 3.76 1.06
N VAL A 217 -26.46 2.72 1.46
CA VAL A 217 -25.93 1.69 0.58
C VAL A 217 -26.82 0.47 0.72
N ASP A 218 -26.95 -0.29 -0.36
CA ASP A 218 -27.52 -1.63 -0.25
C ASP A 218 -26.66 -2.47 0.72
N PRO A 219 -27.25 -3.09 1.76
CA PRO A 219 -26.48 -3.80 2.78
C PRO A 219 -25.66 -4.97 2.22
N GLU A 220 -26.19 -5.71 1.25
CA GLU A 220 -25.46 -6.82 0.62
C GLU A 220 -24.29 -6.29 -0.19
N GLN A 221 -24.51 -5.25 -0.98
CA GLN A 221 -23.46 -4.60 -1.77
C GLN A 221 -22.35 -4.04 -0.88
N SER A 222 -22.69 -3.33 0.20
CA SER A 222 -21.70 -2.75 1.11
C SER A 222 -20.87 -3.84 1.78
N LYS A 223 -21.54 -4.90 2.26
CA LYS A 223 -20.88 -6.05 2.87
C LYS A 223 -19.95 -6.74 1.87
N GLU A 224 -20.38 -6.97 0.64
CA GLU A 224 -19.57 -7.60 -0.39
C GLU A 224 -18.32 -6.76 -0.70
N ILE A 225 -18.48 -5.46 -0.94
CA ILE A 225 -17.36 -4.55 -1.24
C ILE A 225 -16.37 -4.52 -0.09
N ASN A 226 -16.85 -4.29 1.14
CA ASN A 226 -15.97 -4.09 2.29
C ASN A 226 -15.26 -5.39 2.68
N GLN A 227 -15.96 -6.53 2.65
CA GLN A 227 -15.34 -7.84 2.87
C GLN A 227 -14.37 -8.21 1.76
N LYS A 228 -14.67 -7.88 0.50
CA LYS A 228 -13.74 -8.12 -0.61
C LYS A 228 -12.47 -7.30 -0.43
N ILE A 229 -12.57 -6.05 -0.04
CA ILE A 229 -11.39 -5.21 0.25
C ILE A 229 -10.59 -5.80 1.40
N ALA A 230 -11.22 -6.15 2.52
CA ALA A 230 -10.54 -6.79 3.65
C ALA A 230 -9.82 -8.09 3.26
N ARG A 231 -10.49 -8.98 2.51
CA ARG A 231 -9.89 -10.24 2.01
C ARG A 231 -8.72 -9.98 1.05
N ASN A 232 -8.82 -9.00 0.17
CA ASN A 232 -7.74 -8.66 -0.76
C ASN A 232 -6.48 -8.24 0.00
N TYR A 233 -6.61 -7.51 1.10
CA TYR A 233 -5.47 -7.13 1.93
C TYR A 233 -4.76 -8.31 2.59
N HIS A 234 -5.47 -9.39 2.90
CA HIS A 234 -4.85 -10.64 3.33
C HIS A 234 -4.01 -11.28 2.21
N MET A 235 -4.53 -11.29 0.98
CA MET A 235 -3.78 -11.74 -0.20
C MET A 235 -2.54 -10.85 -0.42
N TYR A 236 -2.66 -9.53 -0.34
CA TYR A 236 -1.53 -8.62 -0.53
C TYR A 236 -0.45 -8.84 0.52
N ALA A 237 -0.84 -9.03 1.79
CA ALA A 237 0.08 -9.36 2.87
C ALA A 237 0.87 -10.65 2.61
N SER A 238 0.28 -11.64 1.92
CA SER A 238 0.97 -12.90 1.59
C SER A 238 2.16 -12.70 0.64
N TRP A 239 2.16 -11.64 -0.17
CA TRP A 239 3.25 -11.35 -1.10
C TRP A 239 4.53 -10.93 -0.38
N TYR A 240 4.40 -10.32 0.80
CA TYR A 240 5.52 -9.90 1.64
C TYR A 240 6.05 -11.04 2.52
N LYS A 241 5.19 -12.02 2.86
CA LYS A 241 5.60 -13.23 3.61
C LYS A 241 6.53 -14.17 2.81
N LEU A 242 6.59 -14.03 1.49
CA LEU A 242 7.45 -14.84 0.63
C LEU A 242 8.91 -14.34 0.59
N GLU A 243 9.19 -13.17 1.17
CA GLU A 243 10.51 -12.54 1.20
C GLU A 243 11.19 -12.59 2.60
N GLU A 244 10.49 -13.10 3.63
CA GLU A 244 11.00 -13.28 5.02
C GLU A 244 11.54 -14.69 5.32
#